data_AF-A0A3P3WDA2-F1
#
_entry.id   AF-A0A3P3WDA2-F1
#
_cell.length_a   1.000
_cell.length_b   1.000
_cell.length_c   1.000
_cell.angle_alpha   90.00
_cell.angle_beta   90.00
_cell.angle_gamma   90.00
#
_symmetry.space_group_name_H-M   'P 1'
#
loop_
_entity.id
_entity.type
_entity.pdbx_description
1 polymer ?
#
loop_
_entity_poly.entity_id
_entity_poly.type
_entity_poly.pdbx_seq_one_letter_code
_entity_poly.pdbx_strand_id
1 'polypeptide(L)'
;MYYFRILSLIFLMFGFISCNKIANVFSLEGNCNQVAEIFREIECSQIFEKLPEYSSPYLKSEGIDLKTGLKCVCEDETRWINNYKALLEKGDTIIKQKGKLEFSIHKKDTIVLVEWFCNGEYFK
;
A
#
# COMPACT_ATOMS: atom_id res chain seq x y z
N MET A 1 30.24 32.96 33.37
CA MET A 1 28.95 33.40 32.79
C MET A 1 28.70 32.54 31.58
N TYR A 2 27.87 31.50 31.74
CA TYR A 2 27.64 30.47 30.75
C TYR A 2 26.85 31.05 29.57
N TYR A 3 27.38 30.96 28.35
CA TYR A 3 26.57 31.11 27.14
C TYR A 3 26.71 29.83 26.31
N PHE A 4 25.71 28.99 26.55
CA PHE A 4 25.44 27.71 25.91
C PHE A 4 25.06 28.02 24.46
N ARG A 5 26.00 27.82 23.52
CA ARG A 5 25.71 27.82 22.07
C ARG A 5 24.93 26.53 21.75
N ILE A 6 23.61 26.60 21.87
CA ILE A 6 22.71 25.60 21.30
C ILE A 6 22.70 25.86 19.79
N LEU A 7 23.60 25.24 19.04
CA LEU A 7 23.35 25.02 17.63
C LEU A 7 22.15 24.08 17.55
N SER A 8 21.04 24.66 17.11
CA SER A 8 19.77 23.99 16.88
C SER A 8 19.98 22.77 15.98
N LEU A 9 20.07 21.59 16.60
CA LEU A 9 19.85 20.31 15.94
C LEU A 9 18.36 20.26 15.59
N ILE A 10 17.97 20.91 14.49
CA ILE A 10 16.72 20.59 13.81
C ILE A 10 16.95 19.21 13.22
N PHE A 11 16.76 18.19 14.06
CA PHE A 11 16.52 16.82 13.64
C PHE A 11 15.28 16.91 12.75
N LEU A 12 15.48 16.95 11.44
CA LEU A 12 14.42 16.70 10.47
C LEU A 12 13.94 15.28 10.76
N MET A 13 12.96 15.18 11.65
CA MET A 13 12.13 13.99 11.78
C MET A 13 11.38 13.88 10.47
N PHE A 14 12.03 13.29 9.46
CA PHE A 14 11.36 12.65 8.35
C PHE A 14 10.64 11.42 8.93
N GLY A 15 9.59 11.69 9.72
CA GLY A 15 8.65 10.67 10.14
C GLY A 15 8.03 10.14 8.86
N PHE A 16 8.25 8.87 8.58
CA PHE A 16 7.51 8.17 7.54
C PHE A 16 6.04 8.22 7.94
N ILE A 17 5.27 9.08 7.28
CA ILE A 17 3.83 9.17 7.50
C ILE A 17 3.26 7.91 6.88
N SER A 18 2.58 7.06 7.65
CA SER A 18 1.89 5.91 7.05
C SER A 18 0.94 6.43 5.97
N CYS A 19 1.06 5.91 4.75
CA CYS A 19 -0.09 5.96 3.84
C CYS A 19 -1.17 5.16 4.57
N ASN A 20 -2.35 5.77 4.78
CA ASN A 20 -3.45 5.31 5.62
C ASN A 20 -3.38 3.82 6.05
N LYS A 21 -3.21 3.56 7.37
CA LYS A 21 -3.32 2.21 7.93
C LYS A 21 -4.77 1.73 7.86
N ILE A 22 -4.99 0.46 7.49
CA ILE A 22 -6.07 -0.50 7.88
C ILE A 22 -6.05 -1.63 6.81
N ALA A 23 -6.10 -2.95 7.09
CA ALA A 23 -6.77 -3.67 8.17
C ALA A 23 -5.96 -4.87 8.71
N ASN A 24 -5.97 -5.09 10.03
CA ASN A 24 -5.62 -6.40 10.62
C ASN A 24 -6.83 -7.30 10.42
N VAL A 25 -6.80 -8.21 9.44
CA VAL A 25 -7.86 -9.21 9.30
C VAL A 25 -7.27 -10.60 9.15
N PHE A 26 -7.42 -11.34 10.26
CA PHE A 26 -7.18 -12.76 10.39
C PHE A 26 -7.94 -13.50 9.28
N SER A 27 -7.18 -14.23 8.45
CA SER A 27 -7.59 -15.27 7.52
C SER A 27 -9.00 -15.83 7.80
N LEU A 28 -10.02 -15.23 7.19
CA LEU A 28 -11.36 -15.80 7.14
C LEU A 28 -11.41 -16.66 5.88
N GLU A 29 -11.59 -17.97 6.05
CA GLU A 29 -12.31 -18.79 5.07
C GLU A 29 -13.75 -18.27 5.01
N GLY A 30 -13.90 -17.06 4.49
CA GLY A 30 -15.12 -16.26 4.51
C GLY A 30 -15.77 -16.28 3.15
N ASN A 31 -17.10 -16.25 3.16
CA ASN A 31 -17.92 -15.96 1.98
C ASN A 31 -17.30 -14.81 1.17
N CYS A 32 -17.21 -14.92 -0.16
CA CYS A 32 -16.62 -13.90 -1.05
C CYS A 32 -17.06 -12.47 -0.70
N ASN A 33 -18.30 -12.29 -0.25
CA ASN A 33 -18.83 -11.00 0.19
C ASN A 33 -18.06 -10.42 1.39
N GLN A 34 -17.76 -11.23 2.40
CA GLN A 34 -17.02 -10.76 3.59
C GLN A 34 -15.59 -10.35 3.21
N VAL A 35 -14.93 -11.16 2.37
CA VAL A 35 -13.57 -10.84 1.89
C VAL A 35 -13.59 -9.60 1.00
N ALA A 36 -14.63 -9.43 0.18
CA ALA A 36 -14.83 -8.24 -0.63
C ALA A 36 -14.97 -6.99 0.26
N GLU A 37 -15.75 -7.02 1.34
CA GLU A 37 -15.85 -5.88 2.26
C GLU A 37 -14.49 -5.55 2.92
N ILE A 38 -13.73 -6.57 3.33
CA ILE A 38 -12.37 -6.36 3.85
C ILE A 38 -11.48 -5.70 2.79
N PHE A 39 -11.53 -6.20 1.55
CA PHE A 39 -10.72 -5.66 0.45
C PHE A 39 -11.11 -4.22 0.11
N ARG A 40 -12.39 -3.84 0.23
CA ARG A 40 -12.84 -2.46 0.06
C ARG A 40 -12.25 -1.52 1.10
N GLU A 41 -11.98 -1.98 2.32
CA GLU A 41 -11.37 -1.14 3.37
C GLU A 41 -9.89 -0.83 3.14
N ILE A 42 -9.20 -1.61 2.30
CA ILE A 42 -7.79 -1.38 1.96
C ILE A 42 -7.65 -0.12 1.12
N GLU A 43 -6.69 0.71 1.50
CA GLU A 43 -6.28 1.91 0.76
C GLU A 43 -4.76 1.98 0.65
N CYS A 44 -4.25 2.17 -0.57
CA CYS A 44 -2.83 2.43 -0.81
C CYS A 44 -2.68 3.20 -2.11
N SER A 45 -1.93 4.30 -2.08
CA SER A 45 -1.77 5.17 -3.24
C SER A 45 -0.37 5.77 -3.26
N GLN A 46 0.60 5.06 -3.83
CA GLN A 46 2.00 5.48 -3.80
C GLN A 46 2.80 5.08 -5.04
N ILE A 47 3.89 5.82 -5.28
CA ILE A 47 4.98 5.44 -6.19
C ILE A 47 5.97 4.60 -5.40
N PHE A 48 6.31 3.39 -5.86
CA PHE A 48 7.22 2.51 -5.12
C PHE A 48 8.66 3.04 -5.11
N GLU A 49 9.21 3.26 -3.92
CA GLU A 49 10.65 3.43 -3.70
C GLU A 49 11.30 2.12 -3.23
N LYS A 50 10.56 1.33 -2.43
CA LYS A 50 10.91 0.01 -1.92
C LYS A 50 9.71 -0.93 -2.03
N LEU A 51 9.94 -2.06 -2.69
CA LEU A 51 8.93 -3.09 -2.93
C LEU A 51 8.66 -3.93 -1.67
N PRO A 52 7.49 -4.61 -1.61
CA PRO A 52 7.24 -5.64 -0.61
C PRO A 52 8.29 -6.75 -0.65
N GLU A 53 8.64 -7.28 0.51
CA GLU A 53 9.55 -8.41 0.61
C GLU A 53 8.95 -9.65 -0.07
N TYR A 54 9.72 -10.29 -0.94
CA TYR A 54 9.27 -11.49 -1.65
C TYR A 54 8.89 -12.63 -0.69
N SER A 55 9.60 -12.78 0.43
CA SER A 55 9.35 -13.80 1.46
C SER A 55 8.12 -13.55 2.34
N SER A 56 7.58 -12.32 2.37
CA SER A 56 6.42 -11.98 3.21
C SER A 56 5.13 -12.03 2.38
N PRO A 57 4.08 -12.76 2.76
CA PRO A 57 2.83 -12.78 1.99
C PRO A 57 2.04 -11.46 2.05
N TYR A 58 2.47 -10.51 2.88
CA TYR A 58 1.77 -9.27 3.18
C TYR A 58 2.33 -8.09 2.38
N LEU A 59 1.49 -7.08 2.16
CA LEU A 59 1.95 -5.83 1.58
C LEU A 59 2.68 -5.04 2.66
N LYS A 60 3.95 -4.74 2.44
CA LYS A 60 4.68 -3.72 3.20
C LYS A 60 5.68 -3.04 2.28
N SER A 61 5.34 -1.85 1.84
CA SER A 61 6.11 -1.12 0.83
C SER A 61 6.28 0.33 1.22
N GLU A 62 7.38 0.93 0.80
CA GLU A 62 7.71 2.32 1.07
C GLU A 62 7.77 3.07 -0.26
N GLY A 63 7.30 4.32 -0.26
CA GLY A 63 7.11 5.06 -1.47
C GLY A 63 6.81 6.53 -1.25
N ILE A 64 6.36 7.19 -2.32
CA ILE A 64 5.88 8.57 -2.28
C ILE A 64 4.36 8.55 -2.45
N ASP A 65 3.63 9.10 -1.47
CA ASP A 65 2.18 9.21 -1.53
C ASP A 65 1.75 10.15 -2.68
N LEU A 66 0.79 9.71 -3.49
CA LEU A 66 0.36 10.48 -4.68
C LEU A 66 -0.37 11.78 -4.33
N LYS A 67 -0.97 11.88 -3.14
CA LYS A 67 -1.78 13.03 -2.75
C LYS A 67 -0.94 14.13 -2.11
N THR A 68 0.02 13.75 -1.28
CA THR A 68 0.83 14.66 -0.46
C THR A 68 2.23 14.86 -1.01
N GLY A 69 2.74 13.93 -1.83
CA GLY A 69 4.12 13.95 -2.32
C GLY A 69 5.16 13.63 -1.24
N LEU A 70 4.74 13.14 -0.07
CA LEU A 70 5.62 12.81 1.04
C LEU A 70 5.94 11.31 1.08
N LYS A 71 7.06 10.95 1.72
CA LYS A 71 7.40 9.55 1.97
C LYS A 71 6.31 8.89 2.80
N CYS A 72 5.87 7.71 2.36
CA CYS A 72 4.90 6.93 3.07
C CYS A 72 5.18 5.43 3.06
N VAL A 73 4.45 4.72 3.91
CA VAL A 73 4.43 3.26 3.97
C VAL A 73 3.01 2.78 3.73
N CYS A 74 2.80 1.91 2.76
CA CYS A 74 1.57 1.11 2.67
C CYS A 74 1.83 -0.26 3.31
N GLU A 75 1.00 -0.60 4.29
CA GLU A 75 1.04 -1.88 5.00
C GLU A 75 -0.37 -2.48 5.02
N ASP A 76 -0.48 -3.73 4.57
CA ASP A 76 -1.72 -4.49 4.62
C ASP A 76 -1.40 -5.97 4.87
N GLU A 77 -2.10 -6.55 5.84
CA GLU A 77 -1.89 -7.94 6.28
C GLU A 77 -2.73 -8.95 5.49
N THR A 78 -3.51 -8.48 4.51
CA THR A 78 -4.24 -9.40 3.64
C THR A 78 -3.31 -9.88 2.51
N ARG A 79 -3.46 -11.14 2.09
CA ARG A 79 -2.48 -11.83 1.24
C ARG A 79 -2.63 -11.53 -0.27
N TRP A 80 -3.51 -10.62 -0.65
CA TRP A 80 -3.87 -10.33 -2.04
C TRP A 80 -2.66 -9.97 -2.91
N ILE A 81 -1.74 -9.16 -2.39
CA ILE A 81 -0.60 -8.67 -3.15
C ILE A 81 0.34 -9.81 -3.58
N ASN A 82 0.33 -10.93 -2.86
CA ASN A 82 1.22 -12.05 -3.11
C ASN A 82 1.08 -12.61 -4.53
N ASN A 83 -0.13 -12.56 -5.09
CA ASN A 83 -0.41 -13.02 -6.46
C ASN A 83 0.15 -12.08 -7.54
N TYR A 84 0.52 -10.86 -7.18
CA TYR A 84 0.88 -9.79 -8.13
C TYR A 84 2.30 -9.25 -7.94
N LYS A 85 3.06 -9.75 -6.96
CA LYS A 85 4.44 -9.29 -6.66
C LYS A 85 5.35 -9.28 -7.88
N ALA A 86 5.25 -10.29 -8.75
CA ALA A 86 6.06 -10.39 -9.96
C ALA A 86 5.79 -9.27 -10.98
N LEU A 87 4.69 -8.54 -10.84
CA LEU A 87 4.33 -7.40 -11.67
C LEU A 87 4.87 -6.08 -11.12
N LEU A 88 5.37 -6.04 -9.87
CA LEU A 88 5.75 -4.80 -9.20
C LEU A 88 7.19 -4.44 -9.50
N GLU A 89 7.40 -3.20 -9.94
CA GLU A 89 8.73 -2.66 -10.16
C GLU A 89 8.90 -1.33 -9.41
N LYS A 90 10.15 -1.00 -9.05
CA LYS A 90 10.45 0.29 -8.44
C LYS A 90 10.12 1.41 -9.43
N GLY A 91 9.43 2.44 -8.97
CA GLY A 91 8.94 3.54 -9.80
C GLY A 91 7.53 3.31 -10.37
N ASP A 92 6.98 2.09 -10.31
CA ASP A 92 5.57 1.88 -10.60
C ASP A 92 4.69 2.55 -9.53
N THR A 93 3.48 2.91 -9.94
CA THR A 93 2.48 3.47 -9.03
C THR A 93 1.41 2.44 -8.73
N ILE A 94 1.16 2.16 -7.45
CA ILE A 94 0.00 1.35 -7.02
C ILE A 94 -1.13 2.26 -6.57
N ILE A 95 -2.34 1.97 -7.03
CA ILE A 95 -3.55 2.68 -6.62
C ILE A 95 -4.62 1.65 -6.23
N LYS A 96 -4.88 1.55 -4.93
CA LYS A 96 -5.99 0.85 -4.31
C LYS A 96 -6.80 1.88 -3.52
N GLN A 97 -8.02 2.17 -3.98
CA GLN A 97 -8.89 3.15 -3.32
C GLN A 97 -9.82 2.46 -2.31
N LYS A 98 -10.11 3.16 -1.22
CA LYS A 98 -11.13 2.72 -0.27
C LYS A 98 -12.51 2.63 -0.96
N GLY A 99 -13.29 1.61 -0.62
CA GLY A 99 -14.60 1.32 -1.21
C GLY A 99 -14.56 0.61 -2.57
N LYS A 100 -13.37 0.46 -3.18
CA LYS A 100 -13.20 -0.20 -4.49
C LYS A 100 -12.70 -1.62 -4.35
N LEU A 101 -13.19 -2.50 -5.22
CA LEU A 101 -12.73 -3.89 -5.34
C LEU A 101 -11.62 -4.08 -6.38
N GLU A 102 -11.33 -3.04 -7.14
CA GLU A 102 -10.23 -3.04 -8.10
C GLU A 102 -9.00 -2.33 -7.51
N PHE A 103 -7.83 -2.67 -8.04
CA PHE A 103 -6.63 -1.87 -7.90
C PHE A 103 -5.91 -1.78 -9.24
N SER A 104 -5.06 -0.77 -9.39
CA SER A 104 -4.25 -0.61 -10.59
C SER A 104 -2.77 -0.48 -10.25
N ILE A 105 -1.94 -0.97 -11.17
CA ILE A 105 -0.50 -0.72 -11.23
C ILE A 105 -0.24 0.07 -12.49
N HIS A 106 0.18 1.32 -12.33
CA HIS A 106 0.54 2.19 -13.43
C HIS A 106 2.04 2.06 -13.66
N LYS A 107 2.39 1.46 -14.79
CA LYS A 107 3.74 1.40 -15.32
C LYS A 107 3.98 2.62 -16.21
N LYS A 108 5.21 2.78 -16.69
CA LYS A 108 5.60 3.90 -17.56
C LYS A 108 4.68 4.06 -18.78
N ASP A 109 4.38 2.95 -19.45
CA ASP A 109 3.69 2.94 -20.75
C ASP A 109 2.37 2.15 -20.73
N THR A 110 2.02 1.52 -19.60
CA THR A 110 0.84 0.65 -19.48
C THR A 110 0.18 0.75 -18.11
N ILE A 111 -1.12 0.47 -18.05
CA ILE A 111 -1.87 0.35 -16.80
C ILE A 111 -2.37 -1.09 -16.69
N VAL A 112 -2.03 -1.75 -15.59
CA VAL A 112 -2.57 -3.07 -15.24
C VAL A 112 -3.71 -2.84 -14.27
N LEU A 113 -4.95 -3.04 -14.72
CA LEU A 113 -6.14 -3.04 -13.87
C LEU A 113 -6.41 -4.47 -13.41
N VAL A 114 -6.59 -4.64 -12.10
CA VAL A 114 -6.92 -5.93 -11.50
C VAL A 114 -8.27 -5.82 -10.82
N GLU A 115 -9.24 -6.55 -11.35
CA GLU A 115 -10.58 -6.69 -10.78
C GLU A 115 -10.62 -7.83 -9.76
N TRP A 116 -11.49 -7.72 -8.75
CA TRP A 116 -11.67 -8.79 -7.76
C TRP A 116 -12.45 -9.96 -8.35
N PHE A 117 -11.85 -11.15 -8.30
CA PHE A 117 -12.44 -12.40 -8.77
C PHE A 117 -12.55 -13.40 -7.63
N CYS A 118 -13.74 -13.94 -7.39
CA CYS A 118 -13.98 -14.93 -6.36
C CYS A 118 -15.07 -15.92 -6.80
N ASN A 119 -14.91 -17.21 -6.50
CA ASN A 119 -15.86 -18.28 -6.84
C ASN A 119 -16.36 -18.32 -8.31
N GLY A 120 -15.52 -17.94 -9.27
CA GLY A 120 -15.91 -17.99 -10.70
C GLY A 120 -16.53 -16.69 -11.22
N GLU A 121 -16.70 -15.67 -10.38
CA GLU A 121 -17.37 -14.42 -10.73
C GLU A 121 -16.53 -13.19 -10.37
N TYR A 122 -16.69 -12.15 -11.18
CA TYR A 122 -16.13 -10.81 -10.91
C TYR A 122 -17.11 -10.01 -10.07
N PHE A 123 -16.61 -9.45 -8.97
CA PHE A 123 -17.40 -8.60 -8.08
C PHE A 123 -17.25 -7.15 -8.51
N LYS A 124 -18.37 -6.40 -8.52
CA LYS A 124 -18.42 -4.97 -8.87
C LYS A 124 -18.73 -4.11 -7.65
#